data_AF-A0A7C4N196-F1
#
_entry.id   AF-A0A7C4N196-F1
#
_cell.length_a   1.000
_cell.length_b   1.000
_cell.length_c   1.000
_cell.angle_alpha   90.00
_cell.angle_beta   90.00
_cell.angle_gamma   90.00
#
_symmetry.space_group_name_H-M   'P 1'
#
loop_
_entity.id
_entity.type
_entity.pdbx_description
1 polymer ?
#
loop_
_entity_poly.entity_id
_entity_poly.type
_entity_poly.pdbx_seq_one_letter_code
_entity_poly.pdbx_strand_id
1 'polypeptide(L)'
;MEIIVGVLLSSLSTTVLISILAFLARNLFIERLKLALQKEHSKFLDELQWNRKVQEQAARVAEYLALARRLKESSPESDYERANQLSWELAMWLPDEIYKQMTFAIARPNQNVNELSVAISVRKLLLGEKAGNLGPDDIAHHAPGIGKKNR
;
A
#
# COMPACT_ATOMS: atom_id res chain seq x y z
N MET A 1 47.50 55.33 -23.02
CA MET A 1 46.74 54.34 -23.82
C MET A 1 46.92 52.93 -23.26
N GLU A 2 48.13 52.54 -22.85
CA GLU A 2 48.42 51.18 -22.33
C GLU A 2 47.69 50.80 -21.03
N ILE A 3 47.51 51.74 -20.09
CA ILE A 3 46.81 51.47 -18.82
C ILE A 3 45.32 51.13 -19.03
N ILE A 4 44.65 51.82 -19.96
CA ILE A 4 43.24 51.58 -20.28
C ILE A 4 43.06 50.23 -20.97
N VAL A 5 43.98 49.86 -21.87
CA VAL A 5 43.98 48.57 -22.57
C VAL A 5 44.27 47.42 -21.60
N GLY A 6 45.19 47.58 -20.65
CA GLY A 6 45.48 46.58 -19.60
C GLY A 6 44.31 46.35 -18.65
N VAL A 7 43.61 47.41 -18.24
CA VAL A 7 42.41 47.29 -17.39
C VAL A 7 41.26 46.61 -18.14
N LEU A 8 41.03 46.92 -19.42
CA LEU A 8 40.00 46.26 -20.24
C LEU A 8 40.29 44.78 -20.54
N LEU A 9 41.56 44.41 -20.75
CA LEU A 9 41.95 43.01 -20.95
C LEU A 9 41.82 42.18 -19.67
N SER A 10 42.16 42.77 -18.51
CA SER A 10 42.02 42.11 -17.22
C SER A 10 40.55 41.85 -16.86
N SER A 11 39.64 42.80 -17.14
CA SER A 11 38.21 42.67 -16.85
C SER A 11 37.51 41.63 -17.73
N LEU A 12 37.94 41.50 -18.99
CA LEU A 12 37.43 40.48 -19.91
C LEU A 12 37.82 39.07 -19.45
N SER A 13 39.07 38.89 -19.01
CA SER A 13 39.57 37.61 -18.49
C SER A 13 38.82 37.18 -17.22
N THR A 14 38.59 38.10 -16.27
CA THR A 14 37.82 37.80 -15.06
C THR A 14 36.38 37.44 -15.36
N THR A 15 35.75 38.10 -16.34
CA THR A 15 34.36 37.82 -16.72
C THR A 15 34.21 36.42 -17.31
N VAL A 16 35.15 35.99 -18.15
CA VAL A 16 35.19 34.63 -18.71
C VAL A 16 35.41 33.58 -17.62
N LEU A 17 36.30 33.86 -16.66
CA LEU A 17 36.54 32.92 -15.56
C LEU A 17 35.30 32.75 -14.67
N ILE A 18 34.62 33.86 -14.35
CA ILE A 18 33.40 33.86 -13.55
C ILE A 18 32.26 33.14 -14.29
N SER A 19 32.12 33.32 -15.61
CA SER A 19 31.07 32.65 -16.38
C SER A 19 31.29 31.13 -16.45
N ILE A 20 32.53 30.67 -16.57
CA ILE A 20 32.87 29.23 -16.51
C ILE A 20 32.57 28.68 -15.10
N LEU A 21 32.99 29.38 -14.05
CA LEU A 21 32.71 29.00 -12.66
C LEU A 21 31.20 28.92 -12.38
N ALA A 22 30.44 29.93 -12.82
CA ALA A 22 29.00 29.97 -12.69
C ALA A 22 28.31 28.84 -13.48
N PHE A 23 28.81 28.52 -14.67
CA PHE A 23 28.30 27.40 -15.47
C PHE A 23 28.53 26.06 -14.79
N LEU A 24 29.73 25.80 -14.27
CA LEU A 24 30.06 24.58 -13.54
C LEU A 24 29.23 24.46 -12.25
N ALA A 25 29.13 25.54 -11.47
CA ALA A 25 28.32 25.58 -10.26
C ALA A 25 26.84 25.29 -10.57
N ARG A 26 26.30 25.88 -11.65
CA ARG A 26 24.94 25.63 -12.11
C ARG A 26 24.74 24.16 -12.50
N ASN A 27 25.68 23.57 -13.24
CA ASN A 27 25.54 22.18 -13.67
C ASN A 27 25.56 21.21 -12.47
N LEU A 28 26.49 21.41 -11.53
CA LEU A 28 26.57 20.61 -10.31
C LEU A 28 25.31 20.74 -9.44
N PHE A 29 24.75 21.95 -9.34
CA PHE A 29 23.52 22.19 -8.60
C PHE A 29 22.33 21.49 -9.26
N ILE A 30 22.19 21.61 -10.57
CA ILE A 30 21.08 20.98 -11.32
C ILE A 30 21.15 19.46 -11.22
N GLU A 31 22.34 18.85 -11.33
CA GLU A 31 22.51 17.40 -11.19
C GLU A 31 22.12 16.92 -9.79
N ARG A 32 22.55 17.63 -8.73
CA ARG A 32 22.16 17.30 -7.35
C ARG A 32 20.65 17.42 -7.14
N LEU A 33 20.04 18.48 -7.67
CA LEU A 33 18.59 18.68 -7.58
C LEU A 33 17.83 17.56 -8.31
N LYS A 34 18.27 17.19 -9.52
CA LYS A 34 17.69 16.09 -10.30
C LYS A 34 17.79 14.77 -9.54
N LEU A 35 18.95 14.45 -8.98
CA LEU A 35 19.14 13.21 -8.20
C LEU A 35 18.26 13.17 -6.95
N ALA A 36 18.14 14.29 -6.23
CA ALA A 36 17.26 14.40 -5.07
C ALA A 36 15.80 14.16 -5.46
N LEU A 37 15.34 14.82 -6.53
CA LEU A 37 13.97 14.69 -7.03
C LEU A 37 13.67 13.29 -7.57
N GLN A 38 14.61 12.68 -8.29
CA GLN A 38 14.48 11.30 -8.77
C GLN A 38 14.38 10.31 -7.62
N LYS A 39 15.19 10.49 -6.57
CA LYS A 39 15.16 9.63 -5.37
C LYS A 39 13.85 9.76 -4.60
N GLU A 40 13.33 10.97 -4.47
CA GLU A 40 12.03 11.20 -3.83
C GLU A 40 10.90 10.59 -4.65
N HIS A 41 10.92 10.80 -5.97
CA HIS A 41 9.96 10.20 -6.87
C HIS A 41 10.01 8.67 -6.87
N SER A 42 11.20 8.05 -6.87
CA SER A 42 11.33 6.60 -6.82
C SER A 42 10.79 6.03 -5.51
N LYS A 43 11.12 6.66 -4.37
CA LYS A 43 10.56 6.27 -3.06
C LYS A 43 9.04 6.36 -3.05
N PHE A 44 8.49 7.44 -3.58
CA PHE A 44 7.05 7.64 -3.66
C PHE A 44 6.38 6.55 -4.52
N LEU A 45 6.99 6.19 -5.66
CA LEU A 45 6.50 5.09 -6.49
C LEU A 45 6.56 3.74 -5.76
N ASP A 46 7.64 3.45 -5.05
CA ASP A 46 7.80 2.20 -4.30
C ASP A 46 6.75 2.10 -3.18
N GLU A 47 6.50 3.19 -2.46
CA GLU A 47 5.45 3.28 -1.44
C GLU A 47 4.06 3.08 -2.03
N LEU A 48 3.75 3.69 -3.18
CA LEU A 48 2.48 3.49 -3.87
C LEU A 48 2.30 2.04 -4.32
N GLN A 49 3.34 1.42 -4.89
CA GLN A 49 3.29 0.02 -5.29
C GLN A 49 3.10 -0.91 -4.10
N TRP A 50 3.77 -0.63 -2.99
CA TRP A 50 3.60 -1.38 -1.75
C TRP A 50 2.17 -1.26 -1.22
N ASN A 51 1.64 -0.04 -1.14
CA ASN A 51 0.28 0.22 -0.68
C ASN A 51 -0.76 -0.47 -1.58
N ARG A 52 -0.54 -0.48 -2.89
CA ARG A 52 -1.40 -1.20 -3.83
C ARG A 52 -1.37 -2.70 -3.59
N LYS A 53 -0.19 -3.31 -3.44
CA LYS A 53 -0.06 -4.75 -3.12
C LYS A 53 -0.80 -5.09 -1.83
N VAL A 54 -0.64 -4.25 -0.81
CA VAL A 54 -1.35 -4.37 0.48
C VAL A 54 -2.88 -4.37 0.29
N GLN A 55 -3.41 -3.45 -0.51
CA GLN A 55 -4.86 -3.39 -0.80
C GLN A 55 -5.34 -4.61 -1.59
N GLU A 56 -4.54 -5.09 -2.54
CA GLU A 56 -4.85 -6.32 -3.30
C GLU A 56 -4.92 -7.54 -2.36
N GLN A 57 -4.05 -7.62 -1.34
CA GLN A 57 -4.13 -8.70 -0.35
C GLN A 57 -5.35 -8.57 0.57
N ALA A 58 -5.72 -7.36 1.00
CA ALA A 58 -6.98 -7.16 1.73
C ALA A 58 -8.19 -7.65 0.95
N ALA A 59 -8.23 -7.35 -0.35
CA ALA A 59 -9.30 -7.79 -1.23
C ALA A 59 -9.38 -9.32 -1.30
N ARG A 60 -8.24 -10.03 -1.37
CA ARG A 60 -8.21 -11.50 -1.34
C ARG A 60 -8.73 -12.08 -0.04
N VAL A 61 -8.41 -11.48 1.11
CA VAL A 61 -8.97 -11.92 2.40
C VAL A 61 -10.49 -11.75 2.41
N ALA A 62 -10.98 -10.60 1.96
CA ALA A 62 -12.42 -10.35 1.88
C ALA A 62 -13.13 -11.33 0.93
N GLU A 63 -12.54 -11.62 -0.22
CA GLU A 63 -13.04 -12.61 -1.18
C GLU A 63 -13.12 -14.00 -0.55
N TYR A 64 -12.05 -14.44 0.11
CA TYR A 64 -12.01 -15.73 0.80
C TYR A 64 -13.08 -15.83 1.88
N LEU A 65 -13.17 -14.83 2.78
CA LEU A 65 -14.15 -14.83 3.87
C LEU A 65 -15.59 -14.87 3.34
N ALA A 66 -15.89 -14.12 2.29
CA ALA A 66 -17.20 -14.11 1.66
C ALA A 66 -17.53 -15.46 0.99
N LEU A 67 -16.58 -16.06 0.27
CA LEU A 67 -16.76 -17.34 -0.39
C LEU A 67 -16.92 -18.47 0.62
N ALA A 68 -16.00 -18.57 1.58
CA ALA A 68 -15.98 -19.64 2.58
C ALA A 68 -17.27 -19.66 3.42
N ARG A 69 -17.83 -18.49 3.76
CA ARG A 69 -19.09 -18.39 4.50
C ARG A 69 -20.32 -18.82 3.68
N ARG A 70 -20.25 -18.73 2.34
CA ARG A 70 -21.35 -19.11 1.46
C ARG A 70 -21.34 -20.60 1.10
N LEU A 71 -20.20 -21.28 1.25
CA LEU A 71 -20.09 -22.70 0.94
C LEU A 71 -21.10 -23.53 1.73
N LYS A 72 -21.79 -24.41 1.02
CA LYS A 72 -22.73 -25.39 1.57
C LYS A 72 -22.36 -26.76 1.03
N GLU A 73 -22.82 -27.83 1.67
CA GLU A 73 -22.64 -29.20 1.16
C GLU A 73 -23.13 -29.38 -0.28
N SER A 74 -24.14 -28.60 -0.69
CA SER A 74 -24.69 -28.58 -2.05
C SER A 74 -23.95 -27.66 -3.03
N SER A 75 -22.87 -27.00 -2.62
CA SER A 75 -22.07 -26.13 -3.49
C SER A 75 -21.30 -26.96 -4.52
N PRO A 76 -21.07 -26.43 -5.73
CA PRO A 76 -20.26 -27.11 -6.74
C PRO A 76 -18.81 -27.25 -6.27
N GLU A 77 -18.13 -28.31 -6.73
CA GLU A 77 -16.73 -28.61 -6.39
C GLU A 77 -15.77 -27.46 -6.73
N SER A 78 -16.03 -26.75 -7.83
CA SER A 78 -15.26 -25.57 -8.23
C SER A 78 -15.21 -24.46 -7.17
N ASP A 79 -16.27 -24.31 -6.36
CA ASP A 79 -16.29 -23.28 -5.29
C ASP A 79 -15.35 -23.69 -4.14
N TYR A 80 -15.25 -24.99 -3.85
CA TYR A 80 -14.32 -25.53 -2.86
C TYR A 80 -12.87 -25.41 -3.33
N GLU A 81 -12.60 -25.73 -4.59
CA GLU A 81 -11.28 -25.54 -5.21
C GLU A 81 -10.84 -24.08 -5.13
N ARG A 82 -11.75 -23.15 -5.46
CA ARG A 82 -11.48 -21.71 -5.39
C ARG A 82 -11.22 -21.25 -3.96
N ALA A 83 -11.99 -21.72 -2.98
CA ALA A 83 -11.77 -21.40 -1.58
C ALA A 83 -10.44 -21.95 -1.06
N ASN A 84 -10.05 -23.16 -1.46
CA ASN A 84 -8.76 -23.76 -1.13
C ASN A 84 -7.60 -22.97 -1.72
N GLN A 85 -7.70 -22.61 -3.01
CA GLN A 85 -6.69 -21.77 -3.68
C GLN A 85 -6.48 -20.46 -2.92
N LEU A 86 -7.56 -19.74 -2.61
CA LEU A 86 -7.49 -18.48 -1.85
C LEU A 86 -6.88 -18.70 -0.46
N SER A 87 -7.31 -19.76 0.25
CA SER A 87 -6.76 -20.08 1.58
C SER A 87 -5.25 -20.31 1.55
N TRP A 88 -4.75 -21.04 0.54
CA TRP A 88 -3.32 -21.31 0.40
C TRP A 88 -2.51 -20.08 0.01
N GLU A 89 -3.03 -19.26 -0.92
CA GLU A 89 -2.40 -17.99 -1.26
C GLU A 89 -2.28 -17.09 -0.03
N LEU A 90 -3.33 -17.02 0.78
CA LEU A 90 -3.33 -16.25 2.01
C LEU A 90 -2.38 -16.84 3.07
N ALA A 91 -2.25 -18.16 3.16
CA ALA A 91 -1.34 -18.83 4.09
C ALA A 91 0.13 -18.47 3.84
N MET A 92 0.51 -18.23 2.58
CA MET A 92 1.89 -17.87 2.23
C MET A 92 2.26 -16.44 2.61
N TRP A 93 1.27 -15.56 2.78
CA TRP A 93 1.50 -14.12 2.93
C TRP A 93 1.03 -13.55 4.28
N LEU A 94 -0.08 -14.05 4.83
CA LEU A 94 -0.61 -13.53 6.07
C LEU A 94 0.29 -13.86 7.26
N PRO A 95 0.42 -12.94 8.23
CA PRO A 95 1.04 -13.26 9.51
C PRO A 95 0.34 -14.44 10.18
N ASP A 96 1.14 -15.31 10.82
CA ASP A 96 0.70 -16.55 11.46
C ASP A 96 -0.55 -16.37 12.34
N GLU A 97 -0.55 -15.37 13.23
CA GLU A 97 -1.67 -15.08 14.12
C GLU A 97 -2.96 -14.72 13.37
N ILE A 98 -2.86 -13.93 12.30
CA ILE A 98 -4.03 -13.51 11.52
C ILE A 98 -4.57 -14.70 10.70
N TYR A 99 -3.68 -15.50 10.12
CA TYR A 99 -4.10 -16.70 9.39
C TYR A 99 -4.80 -17.73 10.30
N LYS A 100 -4.26 -17.96 11.51
CA LYS A 100 -4.91 -18.80 12.52
C LYS A 100 -6.27 -18.27 12.94
N GLN A 101 -6.40 -16.95 13.15
CA GLN A 101 -7.70 -16.34 13.44
C GLN A 101 -8.69 -16.49 12.28
N MET A 102 -8.23 -16.33 11.04
CA MET A 102 -9.04 -16.51 9.84
C MET A 102 -9.58 -17.94 9.72
N THR A 103 -8.71 -18.95 9.88
CA THR A 103 -9.13 -20.36 9.82
C THR A 103 -10.09 -20.71 10.95
N PHE A 104 -9.86 -20.20 12.16
CA PHE A 104 -10.77 -20.34 13.29
C PHE A 104 -12.14 -19.70 13.02
N ALA A 105 -12.17 -18.47 12.49
CA ALA A 105 -13.40 -17.75 12.19
C ALA A 105 -14.28 -18.47 11.16
N ILE A 106 -13.68 -19.19 10.21
CA ILE A 106 -14.42 -19.97 9.21
C ILE A 106 -14.87 -21.31 9.79
N ALA A 107 -13.99 -22.04 10.47
CA ALA A 107 -14.29 -23.39 10.93
C ALA A 107 -15.22 -23.42 12.16
N ARG A 108 -15.05 -22.48 13.09
CA ARG A 108 -15.71 -22.45 14.41
C ARG A 108 -15.96 -21.01 14.89
N PRO A 109 -16.75 -20.20 14.16
CA PRO A 109 -17.00 -18.82 14.55
C PRO A 109 -17.63 -18.71 15.94
N ASN A 110 -17.25 -17.68 16.68
CA ASN A 110 -17.87 -17.31 17.95
C ASN A 110 -18.01 -15.78 18.08
N GLN A 111 -18.49 -15.31 19.24
CA GLN A 111 -18.70 -13.87 19.47
C GLN A 111 -17.42 -13.04 19.35
N ASN A 112 -16.26 -13.60 19.72
CA ASN A 112 -14.98 -12.90 19.73
C ASN A 112 -14.19 -13.07 18.42
N VAL A 113 -14.30 -14.24 17.78
CA VAL A 113 -13.57 -14.60 16.57
C VAL A 113 -14.56 -15.03 15.49
N ASN A 114 -14.76 -14.16 14.51
CA ASN A 114 -15.63 -14.34 13.36
C ASN A 114 -15.07 -13.59 12.15
N GLU A 115 -15.71 -13.70 11.00
CA GLU A 115 -15.25 -13.08 9.75
C GLU A 115 -15.03 -11.56 9.87
N LEU A 116 -15.86 -10.86 10.65
CA LEU A 116 -15.73 -9.41 10.84
C LEU A 116 -14.53 -9.07 11.73
N SER A 117 -14.29 -9.85 12.79
CA SER A 117 -13.10 -9.65 13.64
C SER A 117 -11.80 -9.90 12.87
N VAL A 118 -11.79 -10.85 11.93
CA VAL A 118 -10.64 -11.10 11.03
C VAL A 118 -10.45 -9.94 10.07
N ALA A 119 -11.53 -9.43 9.45
CA ALA A 119 -11.46 -8.26 8.58
C ALA A 119 -10.91 -7.02 9.32
N ILE A 120 -11.30 -6.80 10.58
CA ILE A 120 -10.76 -5.74 11.43
C ILE A 120 -9.27 -5.97 11.72
N SER A 121 -8.86 -7.21 12.00
CA SER A 121 -7.46 -7.54 12.30
C SER A 121 -6.56 -7.31 11.10
N VAL A 122 -6.99 -7.71 9.91
CA VAL A 122 -6.31 -7.40 8.65
C VAL A 122 -6.29 -5.89 8.43
N ARG A 123 -7.40 -5.18 8.62
CA ARG A 123 -7.44 -3.72 8.48
C ARG A 123 -6.46 -3.02 9.42
N LYS A 124 -6.33 -3.48 10.67
CA LYS A 124 -5.35 -2.96 11.64
C LYS A 124 -3.91 -3.21 11.19
N LEU A 125 -3.61 -4.41 10.68
CA LEU A 125 -2.31 -4.72 10.11
C LEU A 125 -1.94 -3.75 8.97
N LEU A 126 -2.89 -3.47 8.08
CA LEU A 126 -2.62 -2.68 6.88
C LEU A 126 -2.60 -1.17 7.09
N LEU A 127 -3.46 -0.66 7.99
CA LEU A 127 -3.58 0.77 8.25
C LEU A 127 -2.74 1.24 9.44
N GLY A 128 -2.25 0.33 10.29
CA GLY A 128 -1.51 0.66 11.51
C GLY A 128 -2.28 1.66 12.37
N GLU A 129 -1.61 2.74 12.76
CA GLU A 129 -2.20 3.85 13.54
C GLU A 129 -3.43 4.50 12.89
N LYS A 130 -3.54 4.46 11.55
CA LYS A 130 -4.70 5.02 10.82
C LYS A 130 -5.93 4.11 10.85
N ALA A 131 -5.83 2.92 11.46
CA ALA A 131 -6.97 2.02 11.56
C ALA A 131 -8.07 2.64 12.44
N GLY A 132 -7.75 3.36 13.51
CA GLY A 132 -8.76 3.80 14.47
C GLY A 132 -9.50 2.62 15.12
N ASN A 133 -10.70 2.88 15.66
CA ASN A 133 -11.40 1.97 16.57
C ASN A 133 -12.67 1.34 15.97
N LEU A 134 -12.60 0.87 14.72
CA LEU A 134 -13.72 0.18 14.06
C LEU A 134 -14.05 -1.14 14.79
N GLY A 135 -15.30 -1.28 15.24
CA GLY A 135 -15.84 -2.50 15.84
C GLY A 135 -16.61 -3.38 14.84
N PRO A 136 -16.95 -4.63 15.21
CA PRO A 136 -17.75 -5.51 14.35
C PRO A 136 -19.11 -4.92 13.98
N ASP A 137 -19.75 -4.21 14.90
CA ASP A 137 -21.08 -3.61 14.71
C ASP A 137 -21.06 -2.42 13.73
N ASP A 138 -19.89 -1.86 13.44
CA ASP A 138 -19.71 -0.77 12.46
C ASP A 138 -19.58 -1.30 11.03
N ILE A 139 -19.47 -2.62 10.84
CA ILE A 139 -19.28 -3.25 9.54
C ILE A 139 -20.61 -3.77 9.01
N ALA A 140 -21.04 -3.25 7.87
CA ALA A 140 -22.20 -3.78 7.17
C ALA A 140 -21.95 -5.22 6.74
N HIS A 141 -22.80 -6.13 7.20
CA HIS A 141 -22.81 -7.53 6.81
C HIS A 141 -24.14 -7.84 6.11
N HIS A 142 -24.09 -8.49 4.95
CA HIS A 142 -25.29 -8.86 4.20
C HIS A 142 -25.50 -10.37 4.25
N ALA A 143 -26.71 -10.79 4.60
CA ALA A 143 -27.15 -12.18 4.54
C ALA A 143 -28.59 -12.24 4.00
N PRO A 144 -29.01 -13.37 3.37
CA PRO A 144 -30.38 -13.55 2.97
C PRO A 144 -31.36 -13.31 4.13
N GLY A 145 -32.32 -12.39 3.95
CA GLY A 145 -33.33 -12.07 4.96
C GLY A 145 -32.99 -10.92 5.91
N ILE A 146 -31.81 -10.28 5.79
CA ILE A 146 -31.47 -9.12 6.62
C ILE A 146 -32.46 -7.95 6.38
N GLY A 147 -32.97 -7.36 7.46
CA GLY A 147 -33.93 -6.26 7.39
C GLY A 147 -35.40 -6.66 7.13
N LYS A 148 -35.72 -7.96 7.02
CA LYS A 148 -37.13 -8.39 7.03
C LYS A 148 -37.73 -8.09 8.41
N LYS A 149 -38.59 -7.06 8.50
CA LYS A 149 -39.48 -6.89 9.64
C LYS A 149 -40.42 -8.09 9.66
N ASN A 150 -40.37 -8.91 10.72
CA ASN A 150 -41.43 -9.86 11.00
C ASN A 150 -42.73 -9.04 11.09
N ARG A 151 -43.62 -9.21 10.11
CA ARG A 151 -45.02 -8.79 10.23
C ARG A 151 -45.80 -9.95 10.84
#